data_AF-A0A2P5YIK4-F1
#
_entry.id   AF-A0A2P5YIK4-F1
#
_cell.length_a   1.000
_cell.length_b   1.000
_cell.length_c   1.000
_cell.angle_alpha   90.00
_cell.angle_beta   90.00
_cell.angle_gamma   90.00
#
_symmetry.space_group_name_H-M   'P 1'
#
loop_
_entity.id
_entity.type
_entity.pdbx_description
1 polymer ?
#
loop_
_entity_poly.entity_id
_entity_poly.type
_entity_poly.pdbx_seq_one_letter_code
_entity_poly.pdbx_strand_id
1 'polypeptide(L)' 'MNHRSLKHPNLTRFKEVLLTPTHLAIVMEYATGGELFERICNAGRFSEDEVEVMFFFQQLITGVIYCHINCRYDSLLC' A
#
# COMPACT_ATOMS: atom_id res chain seq x y z
N MET A 1 3.28 -14.81 -1.26
CA MET A 1 2.61 -13.53 -1.55
C MET A 1 3.36 -12.85 -2.68
N ASN A 2 2.87 -12.95 -3.91
CA ASN A 2 3.49 -12.34 -5.06
C ASN A 2 3.07 -10.87 -5.18
N HIS A 3 3.93 -9.95 -4.72
CA HIS A 3 3.61 -8.51 -4.78
C HIS A 3 3.39 -8.01 -6.23
N ARG A 4 3.92 -8.70 -7.25
CA ARG A 4 3.72 -8.37 -8.68
C ARG A 4 2.28 -8.60 -9.16
N SER A 5 1.54 -9.51 -8.54
CA SER A 5 0.15 -9.81 -8.94
C SER A 5 -0.87 -8.86 -8.30
N LEU A 6 -0.48 -8.11 -7.26
CA LEU A 6 -1.35 -7.17 -6.57
C LEU A 6 -1.49 -5.87 -7.38
N LYS A 7 -2.69 -5.66 -7.94
CA LYS A 7 -3.04 -4.45 -8.71
C LYS A 7 -4.30 -3.81 -8.13
N HIS A 8 -4.10 -2.82 -7.25
CA HIS A 8 -5.19 -2.10 -6.60
C HIS A 8 -4.79 -0.62 -6.42
N PRO A 9 -5.70 0.35 -6.61
CA PRO A 9 -5.38 1.78 -6.50
C PRO A 9 -4.88 2.21 -5.11
N ASN A 10 -5.26 1.52 -4.04
CA ASN A 10 -4.79 1.79 -2.67
C ASN A 10 -3.57 0.96 -2.25
N LEU A 11 -2.86 0.34 -3.21
CA LEU A 11 -1.61 -0.37 -2.97
C LEU A 11 -0.52 0.18 -3.88
N THR A 12 0.68 0.40 -3.33
CA THR A 12 1.84 0.80 -4.13
C THR A 12 2.18 -0.29 -5.12
N ARG A 13 2.15 0.06 -6.41
CA ARG A 13 2.39 -0.91 -7.48
C ARG A 13 3.86 -1.30 -7.54
N PHE A 14 4.11 -2.60 -7.44
CA PHE A 14 5.40 -3.19 -7.79
C PHE A 14 5.74 -2.99 -9.27
N LYS A 15 6.97 -2.57 -9.56
CA LYS A 15 7.45 -2.42 -10.94
C LYS A 15 8.38 -3.58 -11.30
N GLU A 16 9.52 -3.67 -10.62
CA GLU A 16 10.55 -4.65 -10.93
C GLU A 16 11.53 -4.86 -9.77
N VAL A 17 12.35 -5.89 -9.88
CA VAL A 17 13.47 -6.16 -8.99
C VAL A 17 14.73 -6.18 -9.82
N LEU A 18 15.73 -5.43 -9.37
CA LEU A 18 17.07 -5.39 -9.95
C LEU A 18 18.02 -6.08 -8.98
N LEU A 19 18.71 -7.11 -9.45
CA LEU A 19 19.74 -7.78 -8.67
C LEU A 19 21.11 -7.28 -9.10
N THR A 20 21.86 -6.78 -8.13
CA THR A 20 23.29 -6.51 -8.28
C THR A 20 24.08 -7.53 -7.47
N PRO A 21 25.39 -7.70 -7.70
CA PRO A 21 26.20 -8.66 -6.94
C PRO A 21 26.17 -8.44 -5.41
N THR A 22 25.86 -7.23 -4.96
CA THR A 22 25.91 -6.84 -3.55
C THR A 22 24.55 -6.47 -2.96
N HIS A 23 23.55 -6.16 -3.79
CA HIS A 23 22.26 -5.64 -3.33
C HIS A 23 21.08 -6.13 -4.17
N LEU A 24 19.94 -6.26 -3.51
CA LEU A 24 18.63 -6.45 -4.11
C LEU A 24 17.89 -5.10 -4.09
N ALA A 25 17.62 -4.53 -5.26
CA ALA A 25 16.84 -3.30 -5.38
C ALA A 25 15.40 -3.62 -5.79
N ILE A 26 14.43 -3.14 -4.99
CA ILE A 26 13.00 -3.30 -5.24
C ILE A 26 12.45 -1.98 -5.75
N VAL A 27 11.97 -1.96 -7.00
CA VAL A 27 11.42 -0.77 -7.65
C VAL A 27 9.90 -0.78 -7.52
N MET A 28 9.35 0.29 -6.95
CA MET A 28 7.91 0.46 -6.72
C MET A 28 7.42 1.84 -7.17
N GLU A 29 6.12 2.01 -7.23
CA GLU A 29 5.47 3.31 -7.41
C GLU A 29 5.85 4.31 -6.31
N TYR A 30 6.22 5.52 -6.73
CA TYR A 30 6.56 6.60 -5.81
C TYR A 30 5.30 7.34 -5.36
N ALA A 31 5.05 7.33 -4.05
CA ALA A 31 3.99 8.11 -3.43
C ALA A 31 4.55 9.47 -2.98
N THR A 32 4.17 10.54 -3.68
CA THR A 32 4.65 11.91 -3.40
C THR A 32 4.06 12.53 -2.13
N GLY A 33 2.98 11.96 -1.60
CA GLY A 33 2.21 12.50 -0.47
C GLY A 33 2.83 12.27 0.92
N GLY A 34 4.00 11.64 1.00
CA GLY A 34 4.64 11.30 2.27
C GLY A 34 3.87 10.25 3.07
N GLU A 35 4.10 10.20 4.37
CA GLU A 35 3.47 9.24 5.27
C GLU A 35 2.25 9.81 5.98
N LEU A 36 1.21 8.99 6.14
CA LEU A 36 0.02 9.37 6.91
C LEU A 36 0.36 9.68 8.37
N PHE A 37 1.35 8.98 8.93
CA PHE A 37 1.80 9.19 10.31
C PHE A 37 2.34 10.61 10.52
N GLU A 38 3.22 11.09 9.62
CA GLU A 38 3.74 12.45 9.69
C GLU A 38 2.62 13.48 9.58
N ARG A 39 1.63 13.24 8.71
CA ARG A 39 0.45 14.11 8.59
C ARG A 39 -0.35 14.18 9.90
N ILE A 40 -0.52 13.06 10.60
CA ILE A 40 -1.20 13.02 11.91
C ILE A 40 -0.39 13.77 12.97
N CYS A 41 0.93 13.51 13.05
CA CYS A 41 1.79 14.18 14.02
C CYS A 41 1.82 15.71 13.83
N ASN A 42 1.88 16.18 12.58
CA ASN A 42 1.89 17.61 12.27
C ASN A 42 0.54 18.28 12.54
N ALA A 43 -0.57 17.57 12.35
CA ALA A 43 -1.91 18.07 12.65
C ALA A 43 -2.27 17.94 14.16
N GLY A 44 -1.56 17.09 14.91
CA GLY A 44 -1.84 16.70 16.30
C GLY A 44 -3.02 15.73 16.41
N ARG A 45 -4.14 16.04 15.74
CA ARG A 45 -5.26 15.15 15.45
C ARG A 45 -5.75 15.47 14.04
N PHE A 46 -6.40 14.53 13.37
CA PHE A 46 -7.21 14.91 12.22
C PHE A 46 -8.21 15.97 12.68
N SER A 47 -8.42 17.02 11.88
CA SER A 47 -9.53 17.94 12.10
C SER A 47 -10.82 17.14 12.24
N GLU A 48 -11.81 17.66 12.98
CA GLU A 48 -13.16 17.06 13.15
C GLU A 48 -13.94 16.89 11.83
N ASP A 49 -13.29 17.04 10.69
CA ASP A 49 -13.81 16.65 9.40
C ASP A 49 -13.78 15.11 9.29
N GLU A 50 -14.81 14.49 9.87
CA GLU A 50 -15.03 13.04 9.85
C GLU A 50 -14.91 12.46 8.44
N VAL A 51 -15.18 13.25 7.41
CA VAL A 51 -15.10 12.85 6.00
C VAL A 51 -13.66 12.53 5.59
N GLU A 52 -12.68 13.34 6.00
CA GLU A 52 -11.27 13.08 5.65
C GLU A 52 -10.76 11.80 6.31
N VAL A 53 -11.09 11.61 7.59
CA VAL A 53 -10.71 10.41 8.34
C VAL A 53 -11.32 9.18 7.69
N MET A 54 -12.63 9.22 7.43
CA MET A 54 -13.36 8.11 6.82
C MET A 54 -12.83 7.79 5.42
N PHE A 55 -12.39 8.79 4.66
CA PHE A 55 -11.75 8.59 3.35
C PHE A 55 -10.45 7.77 3.45
N PHE A 56 -9.54 8.10 4.39
CA PHE A 56 -8.31 7.32 4.58
C PHE A 56 -8.60 5.90 5.08
N PHE A 57 -9.53 5.75 6.03
CA PHE A 57 -9.93 4.44 6.53
C PHE A 57 -10.55 3.57 5.44
N GLN A 58 -11.40 4.15 4.59
CA GLN A 58 -11.99 3.44 3.46
C GLN A 58 -10.91 2.91 2.52
N GLN A 59 -9.93 3.75 2.16
CA GLN A 59 -8.80 3.32 1.31
C GLN A 59 -7.98 2.20 1.93
N LEU A 60 -7.74 2.26 3.24
CA LEU A 60 -7.00 1.22 3.96
C LEU A 60 -7.77 -0.10 3.95
N ILE A 61 -9.07 -0.05 4.26
CA ILE A 61 -9.93 -1.23 4.30
C ILE A 61 -10.05 -1.86 2.91
N THR A 62 -10.27 -1.07 1.85
CA THR A 62 -10.37 -1.60 0.47
C THR A 62 -9.07 -2.27 0.04
N GLY A 63 -7.92 -1.66 0.33
CA GLY A 63 -6.60 -2.25 0.06
C GLY A 63 -6.38 -3.58 0.79
N VAL A 64 -6.72 -3.65 2.08
CA VAL A 64 -6.56 -4.88 2.89
C VAL A 64 -7.51 -5.98 2.42
N ILE A 65 -8.77 -5.66 2.13
CA ILE A 65 -9.72 -6.64 1.58
C ILE A 65 -9.21 -7.20 0.26
N TYR A 66 -8.70 -6.35 -0.63
CA TYR A 66 -8.11 -6.79 -1.88
C TYR A 66 -6.94 -7.75 -1.66
N CYS A 67 -6.03 -7.44 -0.73
CA CYS A 67 -4.95 -8.34 -0.34
C CYS A 67 -5.47 -9.67 0.20
N HIS A 68 -6.45 -9.67 1.11
CA HIS A 68 -7.00 -10.92 1.67
C HIS A 68 -7.62 -11.82 0.60
N ILE A 69 -8.29 -11.25 -0.40
CA ILE A 69 -8.88 -12.00 -1.51
C ILE A 69 -7.77 -12.54 -2.42
N ASN A 70 -6.88 -11.68 -2.91
CA ASN A 70 -5.91 -12.06 -3.95
C ASN A 70 -4.70 -12.83 -3.42
N CYS A 71 -4.30 -12.62 -2.16
CA CYS A 71 -3.21 -13.38 -1.55
C CYS A 71 -3.59 -14.82 -1.18
N ARG A 72 -4.89 -15.13 -0.96
CA ARG A 72 -5.32 -16.51 -0.69
C ARG A 72 -5.32 -17.41 -1.93
N TYR A 73 -5.51 -16.85 -3.12
CA TYR A 73 -5.45 -17.63 -4.36
C TYR A 73 -4.02 -18.00 -4.77
N ASP A 74 -3.03 -17.20 -4.35
CA ASP A 74 -1.60 -17.41 -4.68
C ASP A 74 -1.01 -18.67 -3.99
N SER A 75 -1.64 -19.17 -2.92
CA SER A 75 -1.24 -20.42 -2.23
C SER A 75 -1.95 -21.69 -2.74
N LEU A 76 -2.94 -21.56 -3.64
CA LEU A 76 -3.72 -22.68 -4.19
C LEU A 76 -3.37 -22.99 -5.67
N LEU A 77 -2.36 -22.31 -6.22
CA LEU A 77 -1.90 -22.44 -7.62
C LEU A 77 -0.43 -22.89 -7.72
N CYS A 78 0.15 -23.44 -6.65
CA CYS A 78 1.39 -24.20 -6.69
C CYS A 78 1.12 -25.68 -6.43
#